data_AF-A0A1W9PAU8-F1
#
_entry.id   AF-A0A1W9PAU8-F1
#
_cell.length_a   1.000
_cell.length_b   1.000
_cell.length_c   1.000
_cell.angle_alpha   90.00
_cell.angle_beta   90.00
_cell.angle_gamma   90.00
#
_symmetry.space_group_name_H-M   'P 1'
#
loop_
_entity.id
_entity.type
_entity.pdbx_description
1 polymer ?
#
loop_
_entity_poly.entity_id
_entity_poly.type
_entity_poly.pdbx_seq_one_letter_code
_entity_poly.pdbx_strand_id
1 'polypeptide(L)'
;MKKNVMLILIPFLFLSILYISCSKGEETKEKIEKSVAEKIKLPEQLKVIEDLKKIRDAVVIYRNTNDVNPPSIEKLGLQLYYPDEYLYNAKTGVVKSKHYSQY
;
A
#
# COMPACT_ATOMS: atom_id res chain seq x y z
N MET A 1 6.38 43.96 -53.76
CA MET A 1 5.52 42.89 -53.21
C MET A 1 6.22 42.24 -52.02
N LYS A 2 6.03 42.74 -50.79
CA LYS A 2 6.74 42.26 -49.57
C LYS A 2 5.85 42.15 -48.31
N LYS A 3 4.52 42.15 -48.47
CA LYS A 3 3.59 42.16 -47.33
C LYS A 3 3.00 40.79 -46.95
N ASN A 4 3.23 39.75 -47.75
CA ASN A 4 2.55 38.46 -47.56
C ASN A 4 3.40 37.38 -46.85
N VAL A 5 4.69 37.63 -46.61
CA VAL A 5 5.58 36.63 -45.98
C VAL A 5 5.45 36.65 -44.44
N MET A 6 5.09 37.80 -43.85
CA MET A 6 5.05 37.97 -42.40
C MET A 6 3.84 37.26 -41.74
N LEU A 7 2.77 37.03 -42.50
CA LEU A 7 1.52 36.42 -42.02
C LEU A 7 1.57 34.88 -41.92
N ILE A 8 2.57 34.25 -42.55
CA ILE A 8 2.76 32.78 -42.55
C ILE A 8 3.72 32.34 -41.43
N LEU A 9 4.53 33.25 -40.89
CA LEU A 9 5.50 32.96 -39.82
C LEU A 9 4.88 32.79 -38.43
N ILE A 10 3.72 33.41 -38.18
CA ILE A 10 3.03 33.37 -36.89
C ILE A 10 2.46 31.97 -36.57
N PRO A 11 1.73 31.29 -37.47
CA PRO A 11 1.23 29.94 -37.19
C PRO A 11 2.36 28.89 -37.08
N PHE A 12 3.50 29.10 -37.73
CA PHE A 12 4.64 28.19 -37.66
C PHE A 12 5.35 28.26 -36.29
N LEU A 13 5.39 29.43 -35.65
CA LEU A 13 5.99 29.63 -34.34
C LEU A 13 5.16 29.02 -33.20
N PHE A 14 3.83 28.96 -33.34
CA PHE A 14 2.97 28.34 -32.33
C PHE A 14 3.00 26.80 -32.38
N LEU A 15 3.29 26.20 -33.54
CA LEU A 15 3.33 24.75 -33.69
C LEU A 15 4.56 24.12 -33.02
N SER A 16 5.70 24.81 -32.95
CA SER A 16 6.94 24.28 -32.36
C SER A 16 6.92 24.22 -30.84
N ILE A 17 6.10 25.04 -30.17
CA ILE A 17 6.00 25.09 -28.70
C ILE A 17 5.22 23.89 -28.15
N LEU A 18 4.32 23.29 -28.96
CA LEU A 18 3.53 22.13 -28.56
C LEU A 18 4.35 20.83 -28.47
N TYR A 19 5.44 20.70 -29.24
CA TYR A 19 6.26 19.48 -29.23
C TYR A 19 7.20 19.38 -28.02
N ILE A 20 7.57 20.50 -27.38
CA ILE A 20 8.50 20.51 -26.24
C ILE A 20 7.79 20.09 -24.93
N SER A 21 6.46 20.21 -24.87
CA SER A 21 5.68 19.89 -23.66
C SER A 21 5.23 18.43 -23.54
N CYS A 22 5.40 17.62 -24.59
CA CYS A 22 4.89 16.23 -24.59
C CYS A 22 5.92 15.19 -24.09
N SER A 23 7.22 15.45 -24.19
CA SER A 23 8.26 14.47 -23.81
C SER A 23 8.60 14.43 -22.32
N LYS A 24 8.32 15.49 -21.57
CA LYS A 24 8.60 15.55 -20.12
C LYS A 24 7.59 14.78 -19.25
N GLY A 25 6.40 14.51 -19.77
CA GLY A 25 5.36 13.77 -19.05
C GLY A 25 5.69 12.28 -18.89
N GLU A 26 6.33 11.67 -19.89
CA GLU A 26 6.64 10.23 -19.89
C GLU A 26 7.80 9.90 -18.94
N GLU A 27 8.90 10.68 -18.95
CA GLU A 27 10.01 10.48 -17.99
C GLU A 27 9.58 10.65 -16.53
N THR A 28 8.62 11.56 -16.28
CA THR A 28 8.12 11.82 -14.93
C THR A 28 7.21 10.69 -14.45
N LYS A 29 6.37 10.11 -15.33
CA LYS A 29 5.55 8.93 -15.00
C LYS A 29 6.43 7.73 -14.68
N GLU A 30 7.47 7.48 -15.47
CA GLU A 30 8.34 6.31 -15.26
C GLU A 30 9.13 6.41 -13.94
N LYS A 31 9.56 7.62 -13.54
CA LYS A 31 10.19 7.86 -12.23
C LYS A 31 9.22 7.71 -11.06
N ILE A 32 7.98 8.16 -11.21
CA ILE A 32 6.95 8.03 -10.17
C ILE A 32 6.53 6.56 -10.03
N GLU A 33 6.33 5.85 -11.13
CA GLU A 33 5.93 4.44 -11.12
C GLU A 33 7.03 3.54 -10.55
N LYS A 34 8.31 3.80 -10.86
CA LYS A 34 9.44 3.09 -10.21
C LYS A 34 9.56 3.39 -8.72
N SER A 35 9.30 4.63 -8.30
CA SER A 35 9.30 5.05 -6.88
C SER A 35 8.15 4.43 -6.08
N VAL A 36 6.97 4.27 -6.68
CA VAL A 36 5.82 3.61 -6.04
C VAL A 36 5.96 2.08 -6.06
N ALA A 37 6.57 1.52 -7.10
CA ALA A 37 6.87 0.09 -7.22
C ALA A 37 8.03 -0.37 -6.31
N GLU A 38 8.92 0.54 -5.92
CA GLU A 38 9.82 0.36 -4.76
C GLU A 38 9.01 0.42 -3.47
N LYS A 39 8.20 -0.63 -3.24
CA LYS A 39 7.63 -1.08 -1.97
C LYS A 39 7.52 0.05 -0.96
N ILE A 40 6.33 0.65 -0.85
CA ILE A 40 5.92 1.35 0.37
C ILE A 40 6.12 0.36 1.52
N LYS A 41 7.30 0.38 2.15
CA LYS A 41 7.64 -0.47 3.28
C LYS A 41 6.83 0.11 4.43
N LEU A 42 5.68 -0.50 4.69
CA LEU A 42 4.88 -0.18 5.87
C LEU A 42 5.81 -0.22 7.10
N PRO A 43 5.76 0.80 7.97
CA PRO A 43 6.49 0.78 9.22
C PRO A 43 6.23 -0.53 9.98
N GLU A 44 7.23 -1.05 10.69
CA GLU A 44 7.12 -2.34 11.37
C GLU A 44 5.92 -2.38 12.34
N GLN A 45 5.70 -1.31 13.09
CA GLN A 45 4.54 -1.14 13.95
C GLN A 45 3.21 -1.30 13.19
N LEU A 46 3.11 -0.78 11.97
CA LEU A 46 1.88 -0.83 11.20
C LEU A 46 1.58 -2.26 10.72
N LYS A 47 2.62 -3.02 10.37
CA LYS A 47 2.48 -4.45 10.06
C LYS A 47 2.01 -5.25 11.29
N VAL A 48 2.56 -4.93 12.46
CA VAL A 48 2.12 -5.58 13.73
C VAL A 48 0.65 -5.29 14.00
N ILE A 49 0.19 -4.05 13.81
CA ILE A 49 -1.22 -3.67 13.98
C ILE A 49 -2.11 -4.40 12.97
N GLU A 50 -1.68 -4.51 11.71
CA GLU A 50 -2.41 -5.22 10.66
C GLU A 50 -2.57 -6.71 11.00
N ASP A 51 -1.51 -7.37 11.44
CA ASP A 51 -1.54 -8.76 11.89
C ASP A 51 -2.41 -8.93 13.13
N LEU A 52 -2.31 -8.06 14.14
CA LEU A 52 -3.19 -8.08 15.32
C LEU A 52 -4.67 -8.04 14.91
N LYS A 53 -5.00 -7.16 13.95
CA LYS A 53 -6.36 -7.07 13.42
C LYS A 53 -6.78 -8.37 12.75
N LYS A 54 -5.96 -8.92 11.84
CA LYS A 54 -6.24 -10.19 11.15
C LYS A 54 -6.48 -11.33 12.14
N ILE A 55 -5.63 -11.46 13.15
CA ILE A 55 -5.75 -12.51 14.16
C ILE A 55 -7.05 -12.33 14.95
N ARG A 56 -7.37 -11.12 15.41
CA ARG A 56 -8.59 -10.85 16.19
C ARG A 56 -9.86 -11.16 15.39
N ASP A 57 -9.91 -10.73 14.14
CA ASP A 57 -11.04 -10.99 13.25
C ASP A 57 -11.21 -12.51 13.04
N ALA A 58 -10.12 -13.23 12.79
CA ALA A 58 -10.14 -14.68 12.62
C ALA A 58 -10.53 -15.45 13.90
N VAL A 59 -10.08 -15.01 15.08
CA VAL A 59 -10.50 -15.58 16.38
C VAL A 59 -12.01 -15.42 16.57
N VAL A 60 -12.56 -14.24 16.26
CA VAL A 60 -14.00 -13.98 16.34
C VAL A 60 -14.77 -14.90 15.40
N ILE A 61 -14.35 -15.02 14.14
CA ILE A 61 -14.98 -15.90 13.15
C ILE A 61 -14.94 -17.36 13.62
N TYR A 62 -13.77 -17.83 14.06
CA TYR A 62 -13.61 -19.20 14.55
C TYR A 62 -14.54 -19.49 15.73
N ARG A 63 -14.57 -18.60 16.72
CA ARG A 63 -15.44 -18.73 17.90
C ARG A 63 -16.92 -18.76 17.53
N ASN A 64 -17.36 -17.88 16.62
CA ASN A 64 -18.75 -17.86 16.18
C ASN A 64 -19.14 -19.13 15.39
N THR A 65 -18.17 -19.84 14.82
CA THR A 65 -18.40 -21.06 14.04
C THR A 65 -18.33 -22.33 14.89
N ASN A 66 -17.58 -22.32 15.98
CA ASN A 66 -17.27 -23.53 16.77
C ASN A 66 -17.71 -23.43 18.24
N ASP A 67 -18.31 -22.31 18.66
CA ASP A 67 -18.67 -21.97 20.05
C ASP A 67 -17.49 -22.02 21.06
N VAL A 68 -16.26 -22.12 20.56
CA VAL A 68 -15.02 -22.15 21.35
C VAL A 68 -13.94 -21.30 20.70
N ASN A 69 -13.05 -20.74 21.51
CA ASN A 69 -11.85 -20.07 21.01
C ASN A 69 -10.92 -21.08 20.30
N PRO A 70 -10.15 -20.64 19.29
CA PRO A 70 -9.14 -21.51 18.70
C PRO A 70 -8.10 -21.92 19.78
N PRO A 71 -7.53 -23.13 19.70
CA PRO A 71 -6.53 -23.59 20.67
C PRO A 71 -5.21 -22.84 20.54
N SER A 72 -4.91 -22.27 19.36
CA SER A 72 -3.70 -21.52 19.08
C SER A 72 -3.88 -20.59 17.87
N ILE A 73 -2.94 -19.67 17.63
CA ILE A 73 -2.97 -18.79 16.45
C ILE A 73 -2.75 -19.60 15.16
N GLU A 74 -1.87 -20.61 15.20
CA GLU A 74 -1.50 -21.44 14.04
C GLU A 74 -2.73 -22.17 13.47
N LYS A 75 -3.69 -22.53 14.33
CA LYS A 75 -4.95 -23.16 13.91
C LYS A 75 -5.75 -22.29 12.94
N LEU A 76 -5.56 -20.97 12.96
CA LEU A 76 -6.24 -20.02 12.10
C LEU A 76 -5.65 -19.96 10.67
N GLY A 77 -4.47 -20.56 10.44
CA GLY A 77 -3.86 -20.64 9.11
C GLY A 77 -3.52 -19.28 8.48
N LEU A 78 -3.25 -18.27 9.31
CA LEU A 78 -3.00 -16.90 8.86
C LEU A 78 -1.56 -16.73 8.36
N GLN A 79 -1.41 -15.96 7.28
CA GLN A 79 -0.10 -15.46 6.85
C GLN A 79 0.17 -14.14 7.57
N LEU A 80 1.07 -14.18 8.55
CA LEU A 80 1.47 -13.04 9.38
C LEU A 80 2.83 -12.52 8.93
N TYR A 81 3.06 -11.23 9.05
CA TYR A 81 4.38 -10.63 8.87
C TYR A 81 5.35 -11.06 9.97
N TYR A 82 4.87 -11.19 11.22
CA TYR A 82 5.70 -11.55 12.38
C TYR A 82 5.06 -12.66 13.25
N PRO A 83 5.12 -13.93 12.84
CA PRO A 83 4.45 -15.04 13.55
C PRO A 83 4.80 -15.15 15.04
N ASP A 84 6.05 -14.86 15.40
CA ASP A 84 6.55 -14.97 16.77
C ASP A 84 6.27 -13.74 17.65
N GLU A 85 5.58 -12.72 17.13
CA GLU A 85 5.36 -11.44 17.84
C GLU A 85 4.17 -11.48 18.82
N TYR A 86 3.31 -12.49 18.73
CA TYR A 86 2.00 -12.45 19.38
C TYR A 86 1.92 -13.35 20.60
N LEU A 87 1.22 -12.85 21.62
CA LEU A 87 0.80 -13.59 22.80
C LEU A 87 -0.69 -13.85 22.69
N TYR A 88 -1.07 -15.13 22.77
CA TYR A 88 -2.45 -15.56 22.69
C TYR A 88 -2.90 -16.28 23.96
N ASN A 89 -4.09 -15.95 24.43
CA ASN A 89 -4.74 -16.67 25.51
C ASN A 89 -5.95 -17.44 24.97
N ALA A 90 -5.83 -18.76 24.83
CA ALA A 90 -6.90 -19.62 24.33
C ALA A 90 -8.16 -19.63 25.23
N LYS A 91 -8.02 -19.35 26.53
CA LYS A 91 -9.19 -19.29 27.43
C LYS A 91 -10.06 -18.07 27.15
N THR A 92 -9.44 -16.92 26.90
CA THR A 92 -10.16 -15.65 26.72
C THR A 92 -10.33 -15.23 25.26
N GLY A 93 -9.56 -15.82 24.34
CA GLY A 93 -9.51 -15.40 22.93
C GLY A 93 -8.73 -14.10 22.71
N VAL A 94 -8.09 -13.55 23.75
CA VAL A 94 -7.37 -12.28 23.66
C VAL A 94 -6.00 -12.47 23.03
N VAL A 95 -5.66 -11.57 22.10
CA VAL A 95 -4.35 -11.49 21.44
C VAL A 95 -3.72 -10.12 21.67
N LYS A 96 -2.43 -10.13 22.03
CA LYS A 96 -1.61 -8.94 22.24
C LYS A 96 -0.26 -9.10 21.54
N SER A 97 0.37 -7.98 21.20
CA SER A 97 1.76 -7.95 20.75
C SER A 97 2.72 -7.99 21.95
N LYS A 98 3.88 -8.62 21.80
CA LYS A 98 4.96 -8.66 22.79
C LYS A 98 5.62 -7.29 22.95
N HIS A 99 5.85 -6.59 21.85
CA HIS A 99 6.59 -5.32 21.81
C HIS A 99 5.69 -4.08 21.78
N TYR A 100 4.46 -4.20 21.29
CA TYR A 100 3.51 -3.11 21.14
C TYR A 100 2.27 -3.34 22.01
N SER A 101 2.47 -3.39 23.33
CA SER A 101 1.45 -3.77 24.34
C SER A 101 0.23 -2.84 24.43
N GLN A 102 0.31 -1.67 23.82
CA GLN A 102 -0.76 -0.66 23.78
C GLN A 102 -1.86 -0.95 22.74
N TYR A 103 -1.69 -1.97 21.89
CA TYR A 103 -2.61 -2.31 20.81
C TYR A 103 -3.26 -3.68 20.94
#